data_AF-A0A255IHL4-F1
#
_entry.id   AF-A0A255IHL4-F1
#
_cell.length_a   1.000
_cell.length_b   1.000
_cell.length_c   1.000
_cell.angle_alpha   90.00
_cell.angle_beta   90.00
_cell.angle_gamma   90.00
#
_symmetry.space_group_name_H-M   'P 1'
#
loop_
_entity.id
_entity.type
_entity.pdbx_description
1 polymer ?
#
loop_
_entity_poly.entity_id
_entity_poly.type
_entity_poly.pdbx_seq_one_letter_code
_entity_poly.pdbx_strand_id
1 'polypeptide(L)'
;MEKIIKMNKIIFRKNLILTIDEIMKGKKIAHEDIRFKIIPIYEKDKSFNGLDNQMRLIALSEKNVGNRILSLDEVVNLIACQSPLVPIWINVSLNKNEEGNYVFYLETSLRFRKPSLLRNAKTGHAPFKAII
;
A
#
# COMPACT_ATOMS: atom_id res chain seq x y z
N MET A 1 -5.58 -11.19 -20.69
CA MET A 1 -5.28 -10.47 -19.44
C MET A 1 -4.10 -9.56 -19.73
N GLU A 2 -4.32 -8.25 -19.86
CA GLU A 2 -3.24 -7.31 -20.15
C GLU A 2 -2.19 -7.37 -19.03
N LYS A 3 -0.93 -7.68 -19.38
CA LYS A 3 0.18 -7.57 -18.43
C LYS A 3 0.21 -6.12 -17.97
N ILE A 4 0.16 -5.87 -16.66
CA ILE A 4 0.46 -4.54 -16.13
C ILE A 4 1.95 -4.29 -16.45
N ILE A 5 2.24 -3.54 -17.51
CA ILE A 5 3.62 -3.28 -17.96
C ILE A 5 4.26 -2.18 -17.11
N LYS A 6 3.45 -1.35 -16.43
CA LYS A 6 3.91 -0.14 -15.72
C LYS A 6 3.27 -0.05 -14.33
N MET A 7 4.07 0.27 -13.32
CA MET A 7 3.62 0.69 -11.99
C MET A 7 4.42 1.92 -11.61
N ASN A 8 3.88 3.12 -11.79
CA ASN A 8 4.49 4.36 -11.32
C ASN A 8 3.67 4.92 -10.15
N LYS A 9 4.14 6.00 -9.53
CA LYS A 9 3.44 6.65 -8.41
C LYS A 9 1.99 7.04 -8.76
N ILE A 10 1.71 7.44 -10.00
CA ILE A 10 0.37 7.82 -10.46
C ILE A 10 -0.56 6.59 -10.47
N ILE A 11 -0.11 5.47 -11.06
CA ILE A 11 -0.87 4.22 -11.10
C ILE A 11 -1.05 3.66 -9.69
N PHE A 12 0.01 3.67 -8.88
CA PHE A 12 -0.05 3.21 -7.49
C PHE A 12 -1.07 4.01 -6.67
N ARG A 13 -1.05 5.36 -6.78
CA ARG A 13 -2.04 6.25 -6.15
C ARG A 13 -3.46 5.90 -6.59
N LYS A 14 -3.68 5.80 -7.91
CA LYS A 14 -5.00 5.47 -8.47
C LYS A 14 -5.53 4.14 -7.92
N ASN A 15 -4.68 3.12 -7.88
CA ASN A 15 -5.05 1.79 -7.41
C ASN A 15 -5.38 1.78 -5.91
N LEU A 16 -4.65 2.56 -5.09
CA LEU A 16 -4.97 2.74 -3.68
C LEU A 16 -6.34 3.43 -3.49
N ILE A 17 -6.62 4.51 -4.23
CA ILE A 17 -7.91 5.21 -4.17
C ILE A 17 -9.07 4.26 -4.54
N LEU A 18 -8.93 3.51 -5.63
CA LEU A 18 -9.95 2.52 -6.03
C LEU A 18 -10.21 1.47 -4.94
N THR A 19 -9.18 1.09 -4.18
CA THR A 19 -9.33 0.13 -3.07
C THR A 19 -10.07 0.75 -1.90
N ILE A 20 -9.84 2.04 -1.64
CA ILE A 20 -10.56 2.78 -0.60
C ILE A 20 -12.03 2.92 -0.97
N ASP A 21 -12.34 3.28 -2.21
CA ASP A 21 -13.71 3.40 -2.71
C ASP A 21 -14.47 2.07 -2.58
N GLU A 22 -13.80 0.95 -2.86
CA GLU A 22 -14.32 -0.41 -2.66
C GLU A 22 -14.70 -0.66 -1.18
N ILE A 23 -13.82 -0.30 -0.24
CA ILE A 23 -14.06 -0.46 1.20
C ILE A 23 -15.20 0.46 1.67
N MET A 24 -15.26 1.69 1.16
CA MET A 24 -16.22 2.71 1.59
C MET A 24 -17.63 2.50 1.01
N LYS A 25 -17.81 1.60 0.04
CA LYS A 25 -19.10 1.26 -0.58
C LYS A 25 -19.90 2.49 -1.04
N GLY A 26 -19.22 3.47 -1.63
CA GLY A 26 -19.85 4.68 -2.17
C GLY A 26 -20.14 5.80 -1.15
N LYS A 27 -19.69 5.68 0.11
CA LYS A 27 -19.65 6.83 1.03
C LYS A 27 -18.64 7.85 0.52
N LYS A 28 -19.09 9.07 0.27
CA LYS A 28 -18.21 10.18 -0.11
C LYS A 28 -17.40 10.63 1.10
N ILE A 29 -16.07 10.51 1.01
CA ILE A 29 -15.12 11.08 1.95
C ILE A 29 -14.20 12.00 1.14
N ALA A 30 -13.92 13.19 1.64
CA ALA A 30 -12.90 14.04 1.04
C ALA A 30 -11.53 13.37 1.23
N HIS A 31 -10.74 13.25 0.15
CA HIS A 31 -9.44 12.57 0.22
C HIS A 31 -8.47 13.19 1.24
N GLU A 32 -8.69 14.45 1.60
CA GLU A 32 -7.94 15.23 2.60
C GLU A 32 -8.14 14.70 4.03
N ASP A 33 -9.27 14.06 4.30
CA ASP A 33 -9.62 13.47 5.60
C ASP A 33 -9.10 12.03 5.74
N ILE A 34 -8.56 11.47 4.65
CA ILE A 34 -8.09 10.09 4.62
C ILE A 34 -6.67 10.02 5.16
N ARG A 35 -6.50 9.21 6.20
CA ARG A 35 -5.22 8.96 6.84
C ARG A 35 -4.84 7.49 6.74
N PHE A 36 -3.55 7.21 6.84
CA PHE A 36 -3.02 5.87 6.67
C PHE A 36 -2.05 5.48 7.78
N LYS A 37 -2.07 4.21 8.16
CA LYS A 37 -1.03 3.57 8.98
C LYS A 37 -0.43 2.41 8.19
N ILE A 38 0.88 2.44 7.95
CA ILE A 38 1.59 1.37 7.23
C ILE A 38 2.05 0.33 8.25
N ILE A 39 1.75 -0.94 7.98
CA ILE A 39 2.10 -2.07 8.85
C ILE A 39 2.92 -3.06 8.02
N PRO A 40 4.26 -3.00 8.08
CA PRO A 40 5.10 -3.94 7.35
C PRO A 40 4.99 -5.35 7.94
N ILE A 41 4.73 -6.35 7.09
CA ILE A 41 4.54 -7.74 7.52
C ILE A 41 5.76 -8.59 7.17
N TYR A 42 6.34 -9.23 8.19
CA TYR A 42 7.44 -10.16 8.04
C TYR A 42 6.94 -11.56 7.67
N GLU A 43 7.21 -12.00 6.45
CA GLU A 43 6.86 -13.34 5.98
C GLU A 43 7.96 -14.33 6.35
N LYS A 44 7.80 -15.05 7.48
CA LYS A 44 8.83 -15.94 8.07
C LYS A 44 9.50 -16.91 7.09
N ASP A 45 8.74 -17.45 6.14
CA ASP A 45 9.22 -18.47 5.18
C ASP A 45 9.68 -17.89 3.85
N LYS A 46 9.91 -16.58 3.76
CA LYS A 46 10.30 -15.90 2.51
C LYS A 46 11.61 -15.15 2.67
N SER A 47 12.54 -15.43 1.76
CA SER A 47 13.81 -14.71 1.70
C SER A 47 13.64 -13.31 1.11
N PHE A 48 14.51 -12.41 1.57
CA PHE A 48 14.67 -11.06 1.05
C PHE A 48 15.89 -10.99 0.15
N ASN A 49 15.76 -10.30 -0.97
CA ASN A 49 16.93 -9.91 -1.77
C ASN A 49 17.53 -8.58 -1.27
N GLY A 50 18.61 -8.11 -1.90
CA GLY A 50 19.26 -6.85 -1.51
C GLY A 50 18.32 -5.64 -1.55
N LEU A 51 17.45 -5.56 -2.56
CA LEU A 51 16.45 -4.49 -2.68
C LEU A 51 15.42 -4.55 -1.54
N ASP A 52 14.89 -5.74 -1.24
CA ASP A 52 13.92 -5.94 -0.17
C ASP A 52 14.50 -5.48 1.18
N ASN A 53 15.77 -5.82 1.44
CA ASN A 53 16.48 -5.37 2.64
C ASN A 53 16.64 -3.85 2.69
N GLN A 54 17.03 -3.23 1.57
CA GLN A 54 17.15 -1.78 1.47
C GLN A 54 15.81 -1.09 1.73
N MET A 55 14.73 -1.57 1.10
CA MET A 55 13.39 -0.99 1.24
C MET A 55 12.86 -1.11 2.66
N ARG A 56 13.07 -2.26 3.31
CA ARG A 56 12.72 -2.48 4.73
C ARG A 56 13.47 -1.52 5.66
N LEU A 57 14.77 -1.34 5.44
CA LEU A 57 15.62 -0.53 6.32
C LEU A 57 15.50 0.98 6.08
N ILE A 58 15.05 1.39 4.90
CA ILE A 58 14.94 2.80 4.53
C ILE A 58 13.46 3.22 4.52
N ALA A 59 12.70 2.79 3.52
CA ALA A 59 11.33 3.24 3.32
C ALA A 59 10.38 2.75 4.42
N LEU A 60 10.45 1.46 4.77
CA LEU A 60 9.57 0.83 5.76
C LEU A 60 10.24 0.71 7.14
N SER A 61 11.19 1.59 7.43
CA SER A 61 11.86 1.66 8.73
C SER A 61 10.92 2.13 9.82
N GLU A 62 11.19 1.74 11.06
CA GLU A 62 10.40 2.14 12.23
C GLU A 62 10.19 3.66 12.31
N LYS A 63 11.25 4.43 12.04
CA LYS A 63 11.20 5.90 11.97
C LYS A 63 10.17 6.42 10.97
N ASN A 64 9.98 5.72 9.86
CA ASN A 64 9.09 6.15 8.78
C ASN A 64 7.66 5.61 8.92
N VAL A 65 7.43 4.48 9.60
CA VAL A 65 6.09 3.83 9.63
C VAL A 65 5.55 3.47 11.01
N GLY A 66 6.37 3.28 12.04
CA GLY A 66 5.97 2.61 13.30
C GLY A 66 4.74 3.21 14.00
N ASN A 67 4.76 4.52 14.25
CA ASN A 67 3.65 5.25 14.89
C ASN A 67 3.21 6.48 14.08
N ARG A 68 3.47 6.48 12.77
CA ARG A 68 3.14 7.61 11.91
C ARG A 68 1.77 7.42 11.28
N ILE A 69 0.97 8.48 11.36
CA ILE A 69 -0.24 8.65 10.57
C ILE A 69 0.13 9.48 9.35
N LEU A 70 -0.08 8.91 8.17
CA LEU A 70 0.42 9.45 6.91
C LEU A 70 -0.73 9.95 6.03
N SER A 71 -0.47 10.99 5.25
CA SER A 71 -1.32 11.39 4.12
C SER A 71 -1.16 10.43 2.94
N LEU A 72 -2.08 10.49 1.98
CA LEU A 72 -1.99 9.74 0.73
C LEU A 72 -0.67 10.00 -0.01
N ASP A 73 -0.23 11.26 -0.08
CA ASP A 73 1.01 11.64 -0.76
C ASP A 73 2.24 11.04 -0.07
N GLU A 74 2.29 11.05 1.26
CA GLU A 74 3.37 10.43 2.01
C GLU A 74 3.42 8.92 1.78
N VAL A 75 2.27 8.22 1.80
CA VAL A 75 2.20 6.78 1.52
C VAL A 75 2.72 6.46 0.13
N VAL A 76 2.24 7.18 -0.90
CA VAL A 76 2.66 6.96 -2.29
C VAL A 76 4.16 7.25 -2.43
N ASN A 77 4.66 8.31 -1.82
CA ASN A 77 6.07 8.68 -1.89
C ASN A 77 6.98 7.69 -1.17
N LEU A 78 6.52 7.10 -0.07
CA LEU A 78 7.29 6.16 0.72
C LEU A 78 7.30 4.76 0.10
N ILE A 79 6.12 4.22 -0.20
CA ILE A 79 5.97 2.83 -0.69
C ILE A 79 6.39 2.71 -2.15
N ALA A 80 6.09 3.69 -2.99
CA ALA A 80 6.40 3.64 -4.42
C ALA A 80 7.66 4.45 -4.79
N CYS A 81 8.58 4.67 -3.83
CA CYS A 81 9.79 5.47 -4.05
C CYS A 81 10.74 4.86 -5.10
N GLN A 82 10.78 3.54 -5.22
CA GLN A 82 11.60 2.78 -6.19
C GLN A 82 10.75 2.22 -7.34
N SER A 83 9.69 2.91 -7.72
CA SER A 83 8.85 2.53 -8.86
C SER A 83 9.72 2.20 -10.10
N PRO A 84 9.49 1.07 -10.78
CA PRO A 84 8.27 0.27 -10.75
C PRO A 84 8.23 -0.87 -9.74
N LEU A 85 9.18 -0.93 -8.83
CA LEU A 85 9.24 -1.95 -7.78
C LEU A 85 8.41 -1.47 -6.59
N VAL A 86 7.36 -2.22 -6.26
CA VAL A 86 6.46 -1.96 -5.13
C VAL A 86 6.23 -3.25 -4.35
N PRO A 87 5.68 -3.21 -3.12
CA PRO A 87 5.33 -4.40 -2.38
C PRO A 87 4.50 -5.39 -3.21
N ILE A 88 4.85 -6.68 -3.13
CA ILE A 88 4.20 -7.73 -3.93
C ILE A 88 2.71 -7.87 -3.61
N TRP A 89 2.27 -7.48 -2.41
CA TRP A 89 0.88 -7.39 -1.99
C TRP A 89 0.72 -6.30 -0.93
N ILE A 90 -0.46 -5.67 -0.91
CA ILE A 90 -0.90 -4.74 0.14
C ILE A 90 -2.35 -5.06 0.47
N ASN A 91 -2.65 -5.34 1.74
CA ASN A 91 -4.01 -5.43 2.23
C ASN A 91 -4.43 -4.08 2.81
N VAL A 92 -5.63 -3.64 2.49
CA VAL A 92 -6.18 -2.35 2.92
C VAL A 92 -7.43 -2.62 3.74
N SER A 93 -7.46 -2.15 4.98
CA SER A 93 -8.62 -2.25 5.87
C SER A 93 -8.94 -0.89 6.46
N LEU A 94 -10.21 -0.65 6.76
CA LEU A 94 -10.62 0.56 7.46
C LEU A 94 -10.58 0.34 8.97
N ASN A 95 -9.85 1.20 9.67
CA ASN A 95 -9.93 1.35 11.11
C ASN A 95 -10.57 2.71 11.42
N LYS A 96 -11.74 2.70 12.06
CA LYS A 96 -12.35 3.94 12.54
C LYS A 96 -11.77 4.25 13.92
N ASN A 97 -11.16 5.43 14.07
CA ASN A 97 -10.85 5.91 15.41
C ASN A 97 -12.13 6.46 16.08
N GLU A 98 -12.09 6.59 17.40
CA GLU A 98 -13.23 7.10 18.21
C GLU A 98 -13.57 8.57 17.88
N GLU A 99 -12.63 9.31 17.30
CA GLU A 99 -12.75 10.73 16.94
C GLU A 99 -13.38 10.97 15.56
N GLY A 100 -13.82 9.94 14.84
CA GLY A 100 -14.53 10.06 13.57
C GLY A 100 -13.66 10.22 12.32
N ASN A 101 -12.34 10.10 12.43
CA ASN A 101 -11.40 10.13 11.32
C ASN A 101 -11.25 8.74 10.66
N TYR A 102 -11.14 8.71 9.33
CA TYR A 102 -10.94 7.47 8.57
C TYR A 102 -9.45 7.15 8.47
N VAL A 103 -9.00 6.14 9.23
CA VAL A 103 -7.62 5.65 9.18
C VAL A 103 -7.58 4.30 8.49
N PHE A 104 -6.96 4.23 7.31
CA PHE A 104 -6.78 2.98 6.59
C PHE A 104 -5.47 2.31 6.99
N TYR A 105 -5.55 1.04 7.36
CA TYR A 105 -4.38 0.23 7.68
C TYR A 105 -3.88 -0.43 6.39
N LEU A 106 -2.60 -0.26 6.12
CA LEU A 106 -1.90 -0.82 4.96
C LEU A 106 -0.94 -1.90 5.44
N GLU A 107 -1.43 -3.11 5.60
CA GLU A 107 -0.57 -4.27 5.81
C GLU A 107 0.15 -4.57 4.51
N THR A 108 1.48 -4.53 4.54
CA THR A 108 2.27 -4.58 3.31
C THR A 108 3.39 -5.60 3.39
N SER A 109 3.60 -6.30 2.28
CA SER A 109 4.76 -7.14 2.08
C SER A 109 6.06 -6.33 2.15
N LEU A 110 7.07 -6.88 2.81
CA LEU A 110 8.45 -6.36 2.75
C LEU A 110 9.19 -6.71 1.45
N ARG A 111 8.59 -7.53 0.58
CA ARG A 111 9.17 -7.95 -0.70
C ARG A 111 8.67 -7.09 -1.85
N PHE A 112 9.60 -6.45 -2.56
CA PHE A 112 9.35 -5.50 -3.64
C PHE A 112 9.57 -6.17 -5.00
N ARG A 113 8.57 -6.11 -5.87
CA ARG A 113 8.58 -6.85 -7.14
C ARG A 113 8.13 -5.99 -8.30
N LYS A 114 8.50 -6.44 -9.50
CA LYS A 114 8.08 -5.83 -10.77
C LYS A 114 6.56 -6.02 -10.96
N PRO A 115 5.92 -5.15 -11.76
CA PRO A 115 4.48 -5.19 -12.01
C PRO A 115 3.93 -6.58 -12.39
N SER A 116 4.67 -7.35 -13.19
CA SER A 116 4.27 -8.69 -13.63
C SER A 116 4.20 -9.76 -12.54
N LEU A 117 4.77 -9.49 -11.37
CA LEU A 117 4.82 -10.41 -10.22
C LEU A 117 3.93 -9.96 -9.06
N LEU A 118 3.25 -8.82 -9.20
CA LEU A 118 2.36 -8.33 -8.16
C LEU A 118 1.18 -9.28 -7.99
N ARG A 119 0.80 -9.53 -6.74
CA ARG A 119 -0.41 -10.25 -6.40
C ARG A 119 -1.62 -9.34 -6.56
N ASN A 120 -2.79 -9.93 -6.36
CA ASN A 120 -4.08 -9.24 -6.44
C ASN A 120 -4.39 -8.64 -7.84
N ALA A 121 -3.73 -9.11 -8.91
CA ALA A 121 -4.06 -8.66 -10.27
C ALA A 121 -5.54 -8.84 -10.64
N LYS A 122 -6.20 -9.86 -10.08
CA LYS A 122 -7.63 -10.14 -10.27
C LYS A 122 -8.57 -9.06 -9.74
N THR A 123 -8.09 -8.17 -8.87
CA THR A 123 -8.90 -7.07 -8.32
C THR A 123 -9.03 -5.92 -9.32
N GLY A 124 -8.12 -5.83 -10.31
CA GLY A 124 -8.05 -4.73 -11.28
C GLY A 124 -7.11 -3.59 -10.84
N HIS A 125 -6.65 -3.61 -9.59
CA HIS A 125 -5.88 -2.55 -8.93
C HIS A 125 -4.73 -3.12 -8.07
N ALA A 126 -3.94 -4.05 -8.63
CA ALA A 126 -2.74 -4.57 -7.97
C ALA A 126 -1.77 -3.45 -7.51
N PRO A 127 -1.01 -3.63 -6.42
CA PRO A 127 -0.91 -4.83 -5.56
C PRO A 127 -1.99 -4.90 -4.45
N PHE A 128 -3.02 -4.06 -4.50
CA PHE A 128 -3.95 -3.86 -3.39
C PHE A 128 -5.05 -4.91 -3.32
N LYS A 129 -5.53 -5.17 -2.10
CA LYS A 129 -6.71 -5.97 -1.79
C LYS A 129 -7.49 -5.30 -0.66
N ALA A 130 -8.77 -5.02 -0.88
CA ALA A 130 -9.67 -4.59 0.18
C ALA A 130 -9.95 -5.74 1.17
N ILE A 131 -9.92 -5.43 2.45
CA ILE A 131 -10.35 -6.30 3.55
C ILE A 131 -11.62 -5.66 4.13
N ILE A 132 -12.74 -6.38 4.01
CA ILE A 132 -14.11 -5.93 4.33
C ILE A 132 -14.62 -6.69 5.56
#